data_AF-A0A286Y0F3-F1
#
_entry.id   AF-A0A286Y0F3-F1
#
_cell.length_a   1.000
_cell.length_b   1.000
_cell.length_c   1.000
_cell.angle_alpha   90.00
_cell.angle_beta   90.00
_cell.angle_gamma   90.00
#
_symmetry.space_group_name_H-M   'P 1'
#
loop_
_entity.id
_entity.type
_entity.pdbx_description
1 polymer ?
#
loop_
_entity_poly.entity_id
_entity_poly.type
_entity_poly.pdbx_seq_one_letter_code
_entity_poly.pdbx_strand_id
1 'polypeptide(L)'
;MADLQGLVERLEHAVSRLEQLSAESQQPPGGFGEVNGVNGGVAPSVEAFDKLMNGMVAEFLRNSRILAGDVETHAEMVHGAFQAQRAFLVMASRYQQPQELEK
;
A
#
# COMPACT_ATOMS: atom_id res chain seq x y z
N MET A 1 18.84 -32.36 -29.74
CA MET A 1 19.42 -31.04 -29.40
C MET A 1 18.57 -29.87 -29.90
N ALA A 2 17.88 -29.98 -31.05
CA ALA A 2 17.00 -28.93 -31.57
C ALA A 2 15.83 -28.53 -30.63
N ASP A 3 15.25 -29.47 -29.89
CA ASP A 3 14.11 -29.17 -28.99
C ASP A 3 14.48 -28.27 -27.80
N LEU A 4 15.71 -28.39 -27.29
CA LEU A 4 16.16 -27.58 -26.15
C LEU A 4 16.42 -26.14 -26.59
N GLN A 5 16.91 -25.98 -27.83
CA GLN A 5 17.15 -24.68 -28.45
C GLN A 5 15.85 -23.94 -28.73
N GLY A 6 14.84 -24.63 -29.27
CA GLY A 6 13.50 -24.05 -29.47
C GLY A 6 12.78 -23.70 -28.17
N LEU A 7 13.06 -24.42 -27.07
CA LEU A 7 12.51 -24.07 -25.75
C LEU A 7 13.15 -22.79 -25.19
N VAL A 8 14.47 -22.63 -25.36
CA VAL A 8 15.19 -21.42 -24.92
C VAL A 8 14.72 -20.20 -25.69
N GLU A 9 14.60 -20.27 -27.03
CA GLU A 9 14.12 -19.15 -27.85
C GLU A 9 12.71 -18.70 -27.45
N ARG A 10 11.81 -19.65 -27.12
CA ARG A 10 10.47 -19.31 -26.64
C ARG A 10 10.50 -18.65 -25.26
N LEU A 11 11.42 -19.07 -24.40
CA LEU A 11 11.57 -18.50 -23.07
C LEU A 11 12.09 -17.06 -23.16
N GLU A 12 13.11 -16.84 -23.99
CA GLU A 12 13.66 -15.51 -24.25
C GLU A 12 12.58 -14.58 -24.81
N HIS A 13 11.77 -15.06 -25.76
CA HIS A 13 10.68 -14.26 -26.31
C HIS A 13 9.61 -13.92 -25.25
N ALA A 14 9.26 -14.87 -24.37
CA ALA A 14 8.31 -14.64 -23.29
C ALA A 14 8.84 -13.63 -22.26
N VAL A 15 10.13 -13.72 -21.92
CA VAL A 15 10.81 -12.81 -20.97
C VAL A 15 10.87 -11.39 -21.55
N SER A 16 11.29 -11.21 -22.80
CA SER A 16 11.33 -9.87 -23.42
C SER A 16 9.94 -9.20 -23.47
N ARG A 17 8.87 -9.97 -23.69
CA ARG A 17 7.50 -9.43 -23.63
C ARG A 17 7.11 -9.01 -22.22
N LEU A 18 7.52 -9.77 -21.21
CA LEU A 18 7.22 -9.46 -19.82
C LEU A 18 7.98 -8.21 -19.35
N GLU A 19 9.23 -8.05 -19.79
CA GLU A 19 10.05 -6.86 -19.52
C GLU A 19 9.45 -5.61 -20.16
N GLN A 20 8.96 -5.69 -21.41
CA GLN A 20 8.29 -4.58 -22.08
C GLN A 20 7.03 -4.13 -21.33
N LEU A 21 6.18 -5.08 -20.91
CA LEU A 21 4.98 -4.77 -20.12
C LEU A 21 5.32 -4.17 -18.76
N SER A 22 6.39 -4.66 -18.12
CA SER A 22 6.86 -4.12 -16.84
C SER A 22 7.40 -2.70 -16.98
N ALA A 23 8.09 -2.38 -18.07
CA ALA A 23 8.61 -1.03 -18.34
C ALA A 23 7.47 -0.04 -18.57
N GLU A 24 6.41 -0.46 -19.27
CA GLU A 24 5.23 0.37 -19.56
C GLU A 24 4.41 0.66 -18.28
N SER A 25 4.43 -0.26 -17.32
CA SER A 25 3.83 -0.07 -15.99
C SER A 25 4.59 0.93 -15.08
N GLN A 26 5.85 1.28 -15.39
CA GLN A 26 6.68 2.16 -14.57
C GLN A 26 6.59 3.64 -14.96
N GLN A 27 5.75 4.02 -15.93
CA GLN A 27 5.60 5.42 -16.33
C GLN A 27 4.85 6.22 -15.25
N PRO A 28 5.32 7.41 -14.83
CA PRO A 28 4.70 8.17 -13.75
C PRO A 28 3.29 8.65 -14.17
N PRO A 29 2.28 8.61 -13.28
CA PRO A 29 0.92 8.92 -13.67
C PRO A 29 0.72 10.44 -13.71
N GLY A 30 0.74 10.98 -14.92
CA GLY A 30 0.14 12.27 -15.23
C GLY A 30 -1.36 12.10 -15.50
N GLY A 31 -2.19 12.54 -14.56
CA GLY A 31 -3.52 13.08 -14.82
C GLY A 31 -4.66 12.11 -15.16
N PHE A 32 -5.71 12.22 -14.34
CA PHE A 32 -7.12 11.90 -14.63
C PHE A 32 -7.56 10.43 -14.59
N GLY A 33 -8.14 10.07 -13.44
CA GLY A 33 -9.49 9.52 -13.37
C GLY A 33 -9.72 8.15 -13.99
N GLU A 34 -9.31 7.09 -13.29
CA GLU A 34 -9.88 5.76 -13.48
C GLU A 34 -10.73 5.40 -12.27
N VAL A 35 -12.04 5.47 -12.47
CA VAL A 35 -13.07 5.16 -11.47
C VAL A 35 -13.24 3.65 -11.22
N ASN A 36 -12.43 2.76 -11.82
CA ASN A 36 -12.50 1.30 -11.59
C ASN A 36 -11.21 0.54 -11.99
N GLY A 37 -10.01 0.99 -11.57
CA GLY A 37 -8.74 0.35 -11.96
C GLY A 37 -7.84 0.06 -10.77
N VAL A 38 -7.46 -1.21 -10.58
CA VAL A 38 -6.40 -1.64 -9.66
C VAL A 38 -5.07 -1.03 -10.12
N ASN A 39 -4.87 0.23 -9.78
CA ASN A 39 -3.57 0.85 -9.86
C ASN A 39 -2.83 0.39 -8.61
N GLY A 40 -1.71 -0.32 -8.77
CA GLY A 40 -0.95 -0.95 -7.68
C GLY A 40 -0.41 0.01 -6.61
N GLY A 41 -0.78 1.29 -6.68
CA GLY A 41 -0.47 2.33 -5.70
C GLY A 41 -1.39 2.32 -4.47
N VAL A 42 -0.97 3.08 -3.48
CA VAL A 42 -1.72 3.32 -2.24
C VAL A 42 -2.86 4.30 -2.53
N ALA A 43 -4.06 4.02 -2.03
CA ALA A 43 -5.21 4.91 -2.23
C ALA A 43 -4.94 6.32 -1.64
N PRO A 44 -5.47 7.41 -2.24
CA PRO A 44 -5.17 8.78 -1.77
C PRO A 44 -5.49 9.02 -0.29
N SER A 45 -6.54 8.38 0.24
CA SER A 45 -6.90 8.43 1.66
C SER A 45 -5.84 7.80 2.56
N VAL A 46 -5.26 6.67 2.14
CA VAL A 46 -4.19 5.98 2.87
C VAL A 46 -2.89 6.77 2.77
N GLU A 47 -2.57 7.36 1.62
CA GLU A 47 -1.39 8.21 1.46
C GLU A 47 -1.47 9.46 2.36
N ALA A 48 -2.63 10.11 2.41
CA ALA A 48 -2.85 11.24 3.32
C ALA A 48 -2.73 10.83 4.80
N PHE A 49 -3.24 9.66 5.15
CA PHE A 49 -3.09 9.10 6.49
C PHE A 49 -1.62 8.80 6.82
N ASP A 50 -0.84 8.28 5.88
CA ASP A 50 0.59 8.01 6.07
C ASP A 50 1.39 9.30 6.29
N LYS A 51 1.02 10.41 5.65
CA LYS A 51 1.61 11.73 5.92
C LYS A 51 1.34 12.19 7.36
N LEU A 52 0.14 11.95 7.88
CA LEU A 52 -0.21 12.24 9.28
C LEU A 52 0.62 11.39 10.25
N MET A 53 0.76 10.09 9.94
CA MET A 53 1.51 9.14 10.75
C MET A 53 3.00 9.49 10.84
N ASN A 54 3.60 9.82 9.70
CA ASN A 54 5.02 10.17 9.60
C ASN A 54 5.34 11.60 10.09
N GLY A 55 4.32 12.44 10.25
CA GLY A 55 4.45 13.80 10.77
C GLY A 55 4.07 13.88 12.24
N MET A 56 2.86 14.37 12.51
CA MET A 56 2.41 14.73 13.86
C MET A 56 2.39 13.54 14.83
N VAL A 57 2.00 12.35 14.35
CA VAL A 57 1.96 11.16 15.21
C VAL A 57 3.38 10.71 15.57
N ALA A 58 4.32 10.72 14.63
CA ALA A 58 5.72 10.42 14.91
C ALA A 58 6.32 11.37 15.96
N GLU A 59 6.01 12.67 15.86
CA GLU A 59 6.45 13.67 16.85
C GLU A 59 5.81 13.42 18.22
N PHE A 60 4.50 13.13 18.27
CA PHE A 60 3.80 12.75 19.49
C PHE A 60 4.46 11.55 20.16
N LEU A 61 4.71 10.46 19.43
CA LEU A 61 5.35 9.25 19.98
C LEU A 61 6.76 9.52 20.49
N ARG A 62 7.54 10.34 19.77
CA ARG A 62 8.87 10.75 20.22
C ARG A 62 8.79 11.51 21.54
N ASN A 63 7.90 12.48 21.66
CA ASN A 63 7.76 13.29 22.86
C ASN A 63 7.23 12.45 24.03
N SER A 64 6.30 11.53 23.79
CA SER A 64 5.77 10.61 24.80
C SER A 64 6.85 9.67 25.36
N ARG A 65 7.78 9.19 24.51
CA ARG A 65 8.94 8.41 24.97
C ARG A 65 9.89 9.19 25.88
N ILE A 66 10.02 10.50 25.66
CA ILE A 66 10.83 11.37 26.54
C ILE A 66 10.17 11.47 27.93
N LEU A 67 8.84 11.52 27.99
CA LEU A 67 8.09 11.60 29.24
C LEU A 67 8.08 10.26 30.02
N ALA A 68 8.25 9.14 29.31
CA ALA A 68 8.32 7.78 29.84
C ALA A 68 7.08 7.34 30.66
N GLY A 69 7.12 6.12 31.20
CA GLY A 69 6.10 5.58 32.10
C GLY A 69 4.73 5.41 31.43
N ASP A 70 3.69 5.87 32.12
CA ASP A 70 2.30 5.69 31.67
C ASP A 70 2.00 6.48 30.38
N VAL A 71 2.69 7.61 30.17
CA VAL A 71 2.51 8.43 28.96
C VAL A 71 3.06 7.71 27.73
N GLU A 72 4.25 7.12 27.85
CA GLU A 72 4.83 6.27 26.80
C GLU A 72 3.93 5.05 26.53
N THR A 73 3.49 4.37 27.60
CA THR A 73 2.61 3.19 27.49
C THR A 73 1.32 3.51 26.73
N HIS A 74 0.66 4.62 27.08
CA HIS A 74 -0.56 5.06 26.40
C HIS A 74 -0.29 5.46 24.95
N ALA A 75 0.84 6.12 24.68
CA ALA A 75 1.22 6.52 23.34
C ALA A 75 1.44 5.31 22.41
N GLU A 76 2.04 4.23 22.91
CA GLU A 76 2.18 2.97 22.15
C GLU A 76 0.82 2.30 21.89
N MET A 77 -0.13 2.35 22.83
CA MET A 77 -1.51 1.87 22.59
C MET A 77 -2.19 2.66 21.46
N VAL A 78 -2.05 3.99 21.49
CA VAL A 78 -2.56 4.88 20.44
C VAL A 78 -1.88 4.57 19.10
N HIS A 79 -0.57 4.30 19.09
CA HIS A 79 0.14 3.89 17.89
C HIS A 79 -0.44 2.61 17.29
N GLY A 80 -0.68 1.58 18.13
CA GLY A 80 -1.32 0.34 17.71
C GLY A 80 -2.72 0.55 17.12
N ALA A 81 -3.53 1.43 17.73
CA ALA A 81 -4.85 1.78 17.21
C ALA A 81 -4.77 2.44 15.83
N PHE A 82 -3.82 3.36 15.62
CA PHE A 82 -3.62 3.98 14.31
C PHE A 82 -3.11 3.00 13.25
N GLN A 83 -2.27 2.04 13.61
CA GLN A 83 -1.87 0.96 12.68
C GLN A 83 -3.08 0.13 12.24
N ALA A 84 -3.96 -0.24 13.19
CA ALA A 84 -5.19 -0.95 12.88
C ALA A 84 -6.12 -0.11 11.99
N GLN A 85 -6.24 1.20 12.26
CA GLN A 85 -7.01 2.12 11.42
C GLN A 85 -6.44 2.25 10.01
N ARG A 86 -5.12 2.29 9.84
CA ARG A 86 -4.46 2.27 8.52
C ARG A 86 -4.81 0.99 7.76
N ALA A 87 -4.71 -0.17 8.41
CA ALA A 87 -5.06 -1.44 7.80
C ALA A 87 -6.54 -1.46 7.36
N PHE A 88 -7.43 -0.90 8.18
CA PHE A 88 -8.83 -0.73 7.84
C PHE A 88 -9.04 0.22 6.65
N LEU A 89 -8.35 1.37 6.59
CA LEU A 89 -8.43 2.29 5.46
C LEU A 89 -7.98 1.63 4.15
N VAL A 90 -6.92 0.82 4.19
CA VAL A 90 -6.48 0.02 3.04
C VAL A 90 -7.57 -0.96 2.60
N MET A 91 -8.19 -1.67 3.55
CA MET A 91 -9.32 -2.55 3.26
C MET A 91 -10.49 -1.76 2.63
N ALA A 92 -10.97 -0.71 3.28
CA ALA A 92 -12.08 0.10 2.79
C ALA A 92 -11.82 0.74 1.41
N SER A 93 -10.56 1.01 1.06
CA SER A 93 -10.21 1.52 -0.27
C SER A 93 -10.31 0.48 -1.40
N ARG A 94 -10.36 -0.81 -1.06
CA ARG A 94 -10.32 -1.93 -2.01
C ARG A 94 -11.62 -2.73 -2.09
N TYR A 95 -12.50 -2.57 -1.11
CA TYR A 95 -13.73 -3.35 -1.00
C TYR A 95 -14.94 -2.43 -0.87
N GLN A 96 -16.07 -2.88 -1.40
CA GLN A 96 -17.36 -2.21 -1.17
C GLN A 96 -17.81 -2.43 0.27
N GLN A 97 -18.61 -1.50 0.79
CA GLN A 97 -19.18 -1.60 2.13
C GLN A 97 -20.02 -2.90 2.24
N PRO A 98 -19.78 -3.73 3.27
CA PRO A 98 -20.60 -4.92 3.50
C PRO A 98 -22.03 -4.54 3.88
N GLN A 99 -22.98 -5.43 3.63
CA GLN A 99 -24.36 -5.27 4.10
C GLN A 99 -24.39 -5.23 5.63
N GLU A 100 -25.19 -4.33 6.20
CA GLU A 100 -25.41 -4.31 7.64
C GLU A 100 -26.18 -5.57 8.03
N LEU A 101 -25.61 -6.35 8.95
CA LEU A 101 -26.36 -7.43 9.60
C LEU A 101 -27.28 -6.74 10.61
N GLU A 102 -28.57 -6.61 10.29
CA GLU A 102 -29.57 -6.22 11.27
C GLU A 102 -29.48 -7.17 12.48
N LYS A 103 -29.40 -6.59 13.69
CA LYS A 103 -29.22 -7.30 14.96
C LYS A 103 -30.52 -7.85 15.51
#